data_AF-A0A3Q0E492-F1
#
_entry.id   AF-A0A3Q0E492-F1
#
_cell.length_a   1.000
_cell.length_b   1.000
_cell.length_c   1.000
_cell.angle_alpha   90.00
_cell.angle_beta   90.00
_cell.angle_gamma   90.00
#
_symmetry.space_group_name_H-M   'P 1'
#
loop_
_entity.id
_entity.type
_entity.pdbx_description
1 polymer ?
#
loop_
_entity_poly.entity_id
_entity_poly.type
_entity_poly.pdbx_seq_one_letter_code
_entity_poly.pdbx_strand_id
1 'polypeptide(L)'
;MGGVLCPHPGCGAGLVPEEGQRKVTCEGGNGLGCGAYGVDERAAEQARWEEASKDIIKKTTKPCPRCHVPVEKNGGCMHMKCPQPQCRLEWCWNCGCEWNRACMGDHWFDV
;
A
#
# COMPACT_ATOMS: atom_id res chain seq x y z
N MET A 1 -10.62 0.06 10.52
CA MET A 1 -11.32 -0.61 11.64
C MET A 1 -10.33 -1.56 12.27
N GLY A 2 -9.63 -1.14 13.33
CA GLY A 2 -8.63 -1.98 14.03
C GLY A 2 -9.30 -2.65 15.23
N GLY A 3 -9.42 -3.98 15.18
CA GLY A 3 -9.97 -4.80 16.26
C GLY A 3 -8.88 -5.64 16.91
N VAL A 4 -9.06 -5.99 18.18
CA VAL A 4 -8.18 -6.88 18.94
C VAL A 4 -8.88 -8.23 19.11
N LEU A 5 -8.13 -9.32 19.00
CA LEU A 5 -8.68 -10.66 19.18
C LEU A 5 -8.79 -10.99 20.66
N CYS A 6 -9.88 -11.64 21.03
CA CYS A 6 -10.01 -12.22 22.35
C CYS A 6 -8.91 -13.27 22.61
N PRO A 7 -8.11 -13.15 23.69
CA PRO A 7 -7.02 -14.08 23.99
C PRO A 7 -7.50 -15.42 24.58
N HIS A 8 -8.81 -15.59 24.78
CA HIS A 8 -9.35 -16.81 25.37
C HIS A 8 -9.13 -18.00 24.42
N PRO A 9 -8.55 -19.11 24.90
CA PRO A 9 -8.31 -20.29 24.08
C PRO A 9 -9.63 -20.82 23.52
N GLY A 10 -9.82 -20.72 22.20
CA GLY A 10 -11.01 -21.19 21.50
C GLY A 10 -12.11 -20.15 21.23
N CYS A 11 -11.95 -18.87 21.62
CA CYS A 11 -12.93 -17.82 21.29
C CYS A 11 -12.58 -17.05 20.01
N GLY A 12 -11.41 -16.42 19.97
CA GLY A 12 -10.92 -15.66 18.79
C GLY A 12 -11.85 -14.53 18.32
N ALA A 13 -12.81 -14.09 19.12
CA ALA A 13 -13.74 -13.03 18.72
C ALA A 13 -13.00 -11.72 18.44
N GLY A 14 -13.33 -11.07 17.32
CA GLY A 14 -12.84 -9.75 16.98
C GLY A 14 -13.56 -8.70 17.82
N LEU A 15 -12.84 -8.10 18.77
CA LEU A 15 -13.36 -7.07 19.64
C LEU A 15 -12.93 -5.71 19.07
N VAL A 16 -13.89 -4.83 18.83
CA VAL A 16 -13.61 -3.46 18.40
C VAL A 16 -13.80 -2.56 19.61
N PRO A 17 -12.72 -2.12 20.29
CA PRO A 17 -12.86 -1.22 21.43
C PRO A 17 -13.35 0.15 20.95
N GLU A 18 -14.36 0.69 21.63
CA GLU A 18 -14.84 2.06 21.42
C GLU A 18 -13.76 3.09 21.81
N GLU A 19 -13.74 4.25 21.15
CA GLU A 19 -12.74 5.30 21.36
C GLU A 19 -12.77 5.79 22.83
N GLY A 20 -11.71 5.52 23.59
CA GLY A 20 -11.56 5.91 24.99
C GLY A 20 -11.89 4.84 26.04
N GLN A 21 -12.30 3.62 25.65
CA GLN A 21 -12.55 2.53 26.60
C GLN A 21 -11.33 1.59 26.74
N ARG A 22 -10.79 1.52 27.97
CA ARG A 22 -9.65 0.66 28.35
C ARG A 22 -10.00 -0.81 28.63
N LYS A 23 -11.29 -1.15 28.55
CA LYS A 23 -11.83 -2.45 28.94
C LYS A 23 -12.85 -2.87 27.89
N VAL A 24 -12.60 -4.00 27.25
CA VAL A 24 -13.53 -4.58 26.28
C VAL A 24 -14.08 -5.89 26.84
N THR A 25 -15.38 -6.06 26.70
CA THR A 25 -16.07 -7.27 27.11
C THR A 25 -16.28 -8.14 25.89
N CYS A 26 -15.84 -9.38 25.98
CA CYS A 26 -16.05 -10.36 24.93
C CYS A 26 -17.39 -11.04 25.17
N GLU A 27 -18.40 -10.67 24.38
CA GLU A 27 -19.74 -11.25 24.41
C GLU A 27 -19.84 -12.44 23.42
N GLY A 28 -18.80 -13.29 23.37
CA GLY A 28 -18.66 -14.38 22.40
C GLY A 28 -19.98 -15.12 22.09
N GLY A 29 -20.19 -15.48 20.82
CA GLY A 29 -21.48 -15.87 20.23
C GLY A 29 -22.24 -17.08 20.80
N ASN A 30 -21.86 -17.58 21.98
CA ASN A 30 -22.57 -18.60 22.74
C ASN A 30 -23.17 -18.10 24.06
N GLY A 31 -23.27 -16.79 24.29
CA GLY A 31 -23.95 -16.21 25.46
C GLY A 31 -23.22 -16.37 26.80
N LEU A 32 -22.18 -17.20 26.86
CA LEU A 32 -21.16 -17.16 27.91
C LEU A 32 -20.07 -16.20 27.46
N GLY A 33 -20.26 -14.92 27.77
CA GLY A 33 -19.23 -13.91 27.56
C GLY A 33 -17.93 -14.40 28.20
N CYS A 34 -16.83 -14.35 27.45
CA CYS A 34 -15.59 -14.95 27.90
C CYS A 34 -14.94 -14.15 29.04
N GLY A 35 -15.50 -13.00 29.41
CA GLY A 35 -15.06 -12.12 30.48
C GLY A 35 -14.77 -10.71 29.97
N ALA A 36 -14.50 -9.80 30.90
CA ALA A 36 -14.01 -8.47 30.55
C ALA A 36 -12.50 -8.42 30.73
N TYR A 37 -11.79 -8.14 29.65
CA TYR A 37 -10.33 -8.15 29.62
C TYR A 37 -9.82 -6.72 29.42
N GLY A 38 -8.72 -6.41 30.10
CA GLY A 38 -7.99 -5.17 29.86
C GLY A 38 -7.28 -5.30 28.51
N VAL A 39 -7.58 -4.40 27.60
CA VAL A 39 -6.83 -4.26 26.35
C VAL A 39 -5.73 -3.26 26.58
N ASP A 40 -4.49 -3.67 26.36
CA ASP A 40 -3.34 -2.77 26.41
C ASP A 40 -3.51 -1.74 25.29
N GLU A 41 -3.66 -0.46 25.64
CA GLU A 41 -3.93 0.65 24.73
C GLU A 41 -2.91 0.67 23.58
N ARG A 42 -1.64 0.41 23.90
CA ARG A 42 -0.53 0.37 22.96
C ARG A 42 -0.65 -0.78 21.94
N ALA A 43 -1.20 -1.93 22.34
CA ALA A 43 -1.45 -3.06 21.45
C ALA A 43 -2.69 -2.82 20.58
N ALA A 44 -3.72 -2.16 21.12
CA ALA A 44 -4.90 -1.73 20.36
C ALA A 44 -4.54 -0.63 19.34
N GLU A 45 -3.64 0.30 19.68
CA GLU A 45 -3.08 1.30 18.78
C GLU A 45 -2.19 0.67 17.71
N GLN A 46 -1.31 -0.28 18.06
CA GLN A 46 -0.51 -1.02 17.08
C GLN A 46 -1.38 -1.83 16.11
N ALA A 47 -2.50 -2.41 16.58
CA ALA A 47 -3.46 -3.10 15.71
C ALA A 47 -4.20 -2.15 14.75
N ARG A 48 -4.18 -0.83 14.99
CA ARG A 48 -4.72 0.16 14.05
C ARG A 48 -3.76 0.45 12.88
N TRP A 49 -2.55 -0.12 12.89
CA TRP A 49 -1.51 0.12 11.88
C TRP A 49 -1.27 -1.09 10.96
N GLU A 50 -2.04 -1.17 9.88
CA GLU A 50 -1.51 -1.60 8.57
C GLU A 50 -1.13 -0.36 7.75
N GLU A 51 -0.43 0.59 8.36
CA GLU A 51 0.11 1.74 7.64
C GLU A 51 1.40 1.43 6.88
N ALA A 52 1.83 0.16 6.86
CA ALA A 52 2.90 -0.32 6.00
C ALA A 52 2.43 -0.67 4.57
N SER A 53 1.12 -0.58 4.25
CA SER A 53 0.61 -1.00 2.94
C SER A 53 0.33 0.16 1.95
N LYS A 54 0.11 1.39 2.43
CA LYS A 54 -0.27 2.51 1.54
C LYS A 54 0.89 3.12 0.75
N ASP A 55 2.13 2.85 1.15
CA ASP A 55 3.32 3.36 0.45
C ASP A 55 3.83 2.44 -0.67
N ILE A 56 3.39 1.17 -0.71
CA ILE A 56 3.78 0.22 -1.78
C ILE A 56 3.07 0.52 -3.11
N ILE A 57 1.88 1.13 -3.08
CA ILE A 57 1.03 1.29 -4.28
C ILE A 57 1.38 2.55 -5.10
N LYS A 58 2.07 3.54 -4.53
CA LYS A 58 2.23 4.86 -5.16
C LYS A 58 3.37 5.00 -6.18
N LYS A 59 4.29 4.05 -6.34
CA LYS A 59 5.58 4.35 -7.00
C LYS A 59 6.12 3.29 -7.96
N THR A 60 5.33 2.80 -8.91
CA THR A 60 5.87 1.93 -9.99
C THR A 60 5.58 2.43 -11.41
N THR A 61 4.70 3.43 -11.56
CA THR A 61 4.24 3.91 -12.88
C THR A 61 4.40 5.41 -13.06
N LYS A 62 4.72 5.86 -14.29
CA LYS A 62 4.74 7.27 -14.68
C LYS A 62 3.82 7.50 -15.89
N PRO A 63 3.14 8.66 -15.99
CA PRO A 63 2.28 8.96 -17.12
C PRO A 63 3.09 9.25 -18.39
N CYS A 64 2.62 8.73 -19.52
CA CYS A 64 3.21 9.04 -20.84
C CYS A 64 3.04 10.53 -21.16
N PRO A 65 4.08 11.25 -21.65
CA PRO A 65 3.99 12.70 -21.89
C PRO A 65 3.08 13.11 -23.07
N ARG A 66 2.64 12.15 -23.90
CA ARG A 66 1.73 12.43 -25.03
C ARG A 66 0.28 12.03 -24.75
N CYS A 67 0.04 10.87 -24.14
CA CYS A 67 -1.32 10.34 -23.94
C CYS A 67 -1.71 10.15 -22.47
N HIS A 68 -0.79 10.45 -21.54
CA HIS A 68 -0.97 10.44 -20.09
C HIS A 68 -1.40 9.09 -19.49
N VAL A 69 -1.39 8.02 -20.29
CA VAL A 69 -1.62 6.65 -19.79
C VAL A 69 -0.51 6.27 -18.80
N PRO A 70 -0.83 5.59 -17.69
CA PRO A 70 0.17 5.10 -16.77
C PRO A 70 1.03 4.03 -17.45
N VAL A 71 2.35 4.19 -17.40
CA VAL A 71 3.30 3.23 -17.95
C VAL A 71 4.17 2.69 -16.82
N GLU A 72 4.26 1.36 -16.71
CA GLU A 72 5.14 0.63 -15.79
C GLU A 72 6.58 0.61 -16.33
N LYS A 73 7.58 0.86 -15.46
CA LYS A 73 9.00 0.71 -15.84
C LYS A 73 9.37 -0.77 -15.80
N ASN A 74 9.42 -1.41 -16.97
CA ASN A 74 9.86 -2.79 -17.08
C ASN A 74 11.39 -2.86 -17.29
N GLY A 75 12.18 -2.77 -16.22
CA GLY A 75 13.64 -3.03 -16.23
C GLY A 75 14.56 -1.87 -15.83
N GLY A 76 15.80 -1.87 -16.35
CA GLY A 76 16.90 -0.94 -15.99
C GLY A 76 17.23 0.14 -17.03
N CYS A 77 16.61 0.14 -18.21
CA CYS A 77 16.83 1.15 -19.25
C CYS A 77 15.89 2.35 -19.05
N MET A 78 16.39 3.57 -19.28
CA MET A 78 15.58 4.79 -19.25
C MET A 78 14.76 5.03 -20.53
N HIS A 79 15.04 4.28 -21.60
CA HIS A 79 14.30 4.34 -22.85
C HIS A 79 13.01 3.54 -22.75
N MET A 80 11.86 4.23 -22.77
CA MET A 80 10.55 3.60 -22.65
C MET A 80 9.68 3.85 -23.88
N LYS A 81 8.95 2.81 -24.28
CA LYS A 81 7.95 2.88 -25.34
C LYS A 81 6.56 2.79 -24.72
N CYS A 82 5.70 3.75 -25.05
CA CYS A 82 4.31 3.76 -24.59
C CYS A 82 3.58 2.49 -25.10
N PRO A 83 2.96 1.68 -24.22
CA PRO A 83 2.30 0.43 -24.59
C PRO A 83 1.03 0.65 -25.42
N GLN A 84 0.47 1.86 -25.36
CA GLN A 84 -0.74 2.23 -26.06
C GLN A 84 -0.53 2.21 -27.61
N PRO A 85 -1.23 1.37 -28.39
CA PRO A 85 -1.01 1.19 -29.82
C PRO A 85 -1.16 2.47 -30.65
N GLN A 86 -2.06 3.38 -30.25
CA GLN A 86 -2.21 4.68 -30.93
C GLN A 86 -1.13 5.71 -30.57
N CYS A 87 -0.39 5.52 -29.47
CA CYS A 87 0.64 6.49 -29.06
C CYS A 87 2.04 6.03 -29.48
N ARG A 88 2.46 4.82 -29.08
CA ARG A 88 3.78 4.21 -29.32
C ARG A 88 5.00 5.14 -29.20
N LEU A 89 4.87 6.22 -28.43
CA LEU A 89 5.92 7.22 -28.23
C LEU A 89 7.09 6.60 -27.49
N GLU A 90 8.29 6.86 -27.96
CA GLU A 90 9.55 6.55 -27.31
C GLU A 90 9.99 7.77 -26.50
N TRP A 91 10.16 7.59 -25.18
CA TRP A 91 10.41 8.69 -24.26
C TRP A 91 11.35 8.28 -23.14
N CYS A 92 12.01 9.25 -22.53
CA CYS A 92 12.93 9.04 -21.43
C CYS A 92 12.17 8.99 -20.09
N TRP A 93 12.30 7.91 -19.34
CA TRP A 93 11.67 7.76 -18.02
C TRP A 93 12.10 8.83 -17.02
N ASN A 94 13.35 9.28 -17.07
CA ASN A 94 13.86 10.31 -16.18
C ASN A 94 13.35 11.70 -16.56
N CYS A 95 13.51 12.09 -17.83
CA CYS A 95 13.21 13.44 -18.31
C CYS A 95 11.73 13.68 -18.64
N GLY A 96 10.95 12.63 -18.94
CA GLY A 96 9.57 12.79 -19.40
C GLY A 96 9.43 13.40 -20.80
N CYS A 97 10.50 13.44 -21.59
CA CYS A 97 10.52 13.98 -22.95
C CYS A 97 10.72 12.87 -24.00
N GLU A 98 10.52 13.20 -25.28
CA GLU A 98 10.81 12.28 -26.40
C GLU A 98 12.27 11.81 -26.35
N TRP A 99 12.46 10.52 -26.59
CA TRP A 99 13.77 9.87 -26.49
C TRP A 99 14.72 10.44 -27.55
N ASN A 100 15.84 10.99 -27.09
CA ASN A 100 16.83 11.64 -27.95
C ASN A 100 18.26 11.22 -27.59
N ARG A 101 19.22 11.61 -28.44
CA ARG A 101 20.64 11.24 -28.28
C ARG A 101 21.29 11.83 -27.02
N ALA A 102 20.80 12.95 -26.50
CA ALA A 102 21.30 13.48 -25.23
C ALA A 102 20.89 12.56 -24.07
N CYS A 103 19.63 12.08 -24.06
CA CYS A 103 19.18 11.10 -23.07
C CYS A 103 19.95 9.77 -23.15
N MET A 104 20.30 9.34 -24.37
CA MET A 104 21.11 8.14 -24.60
C MET A 104 22.53 8.28 -24.03
N GLY A 105 23.16 9.46 -24.10
CA GLY A 105 24.52 9.65 -23.61
C GLY A 105 24.60 9.92 -22.10
N ASP A 106 23.61 10.61 -21.56
CA ASP A 106 23.65 11.17 -20.21
C ASP A 106 23.03 10.25 -19.16
N HIS A 107 21.96 9.53 -19.51
CA HIS A 107 21.21 8.68 -18.57
C HIS A 107 20.57 7.49 -19.29
N TRP A 108 21.37 6.69 -20.00
CA TRP A 108 20.90 5.46 -20.67
C TRP A 108 20.31 4.46 -19.67
N PHE A 109 21.00 4.22 -18.55
CA PHE A 109 20.66 3.23 -17.53
C PHE A 109 20.58 3.89 -16.15
N ASP A 110 19.83 3.26 -15.23
CA ASP A 110 19.83 3.59 -13.80
C ASP A 110 21.26 3.30 -13.26
N VAL A 111 22.04 4.34 -12.94
CA VAL A 111 23.35 4.24 -12.26
C VAL A 111 23.18 4.09 -10.76
#